data_AF-A0A8X6IK32-F1
#
_entry.id   AF-A0A8X6IK32-F1
#
_cell.length_a   1.000
_cell.length_b   1.000
_cell.length_c   1.000
_cell.angle_alpha   90.00
_cell.angle_beta   90.00
_cell.angle_gamma   90.00
#
_symmetry.space_group_name_H-M   'P 1'
#
loop_
_entity.id
_entity.type
_entity.pdbx_description
1 polymer ?
#
loop_
_entity_poly.entity_id
_entity_poly.type
_entity_poly.pdbx_seq_one_letter_code
_entity_poly.pdbx_strand_id
1 'polypeptide(L)'
;MKSQTKDWFDEECAIANEKKNATYKCMIQARTRNKAKDYHNLRRVEKKIFRRKKVFGEDLFKDAEHLKSVNECRAFYQKINRNWLDFKQTNFCKNVHSEILTDVQDILKRWHEYFVQPV
;
A
#
# COMPACT_ATOMS: atom_id res chain seq x y z
N MET A 1 24.44 -9.11 3.13
CA MET A 1 23.78 -8.23 4.12
C MET A 1 22.51 -7.69 3.48
N LYS A 2 21.32 -8.04 3.98
CA LYS A 2 20.06 -7.49 3.46
C LYS A 2 19.96 -6.04 3.91
N SER A 3 20.07 -5.11 2.97
CA SER A 3 19.79 -3.69 3.20
C SER A 3 18.41 -3.57 3.82
N GLN A 4 18.31 -3.01 5.03
CA GLN A 4 17.02 -2.59 5.57
C GLN A 4 16.50 -1.49 4.65
N THR A 5 15.60 -1.84 3.74
CA THR A 5 14.82 -0.88 2.99
C THR A 5 14.08 -0.04 4.02
N LYS A 6 14.49 1.23 4.18
CA LYS A 6 13.76 2.23 4.96
C LYS A 6 12.44 2.49 4.24
N ASP A 7 11.42 1.73 4.60
CA ASP A 7 10.05 2.05 4.24
C ASP A 7 9.66 3.39 4.91
N TRP A 8 8.72 4.12 4.31
CA TRP A 8 8.22 5.37 4.88
C TRP A 8 7.45 5.13 6.19
N PHE A 9 6.93 3.90 6.37
CA PHE A 9 6.34 3.43 7.61
C PHE A 9 7.41 2.76 8.48
N ASP A 10 7.92 3.50 9.44
CA ASP A 10 8.97 3.07 10.37
C ASP A 10 8.42 2.79 11.77
N GLU A 11 9.32 2.44 12.70
CA GLU A 11 8.98 2.13 14.09
C GLU A 11 8.24 3.28 14.79
N GLU A 12 8.61 4.54 14.48
CA GLU A 12 7.92 5.73 14.98
C GLU A 12 6.45 5.74 14.54
N CYS A 13 6.18 5.40 13.27
CA CYS A 13 4.83 5.26 12.75
C CYS A 13 4.05 4.13 13.45
N ALA A 14 4.70 2.98 13.66
CA ALA A 14 4.09 1.83 14.34
C ALA A 14 3.66 2.18 15.77
N ILE A 15 4.56 2.77 16.55
CA ILE A 15 4.31 3.17 17.95
C ILE A 15 3.17 4.20 18.02
N ALA A 16 3.17 5.20 17.15
CA ALA A 16 2.11 6.22 17.14
C ALA A 16 0.74 5.63 16.79
N ASN A 17 0.70 4.68 15.83
CA ASN A 17 -0.52 4.00 15.44
C ASN A 17 -1.06 3.10 16.56
N GLU A 18 -0.17 2.35 17.24
CA GLU A 18 -0.55 1.49 18.36
C GLU A 18 -1.13 2.29 19.53
N LYS A 19 -0.48 3.39 19.93
CA LYS A 19 -0.98 4.30 20.98
C LYS A 19 -2.37 4.86 20.66
N LYS A 20 -2.59 5.29 19.41
CA LYS A 20 -3.90 5.75 18.93
C LYS A 20 -4.92 4.60 18.95
N ASN A 21 -4.55 3.39 18.52
CA ASN A 21 -5.45 2.25 18.50
C ASN A 21 -5.86 1.79 19.92
N ALA A 22 -4.93 1.82 20.87
CA ALA A 22 -5.21 1.51 22.27
C ALA A 22 -6.24 2.50 22.87
N THR A 23 -6.05 3.80 22.65
CA THR A 23 -7.01 4.81 23.13
C THR A 23 -8.35 4.78 22.40
N TYR A 24 -8.35 4.41 21.12
CA TYR A 24 -9.59 4.17 20.37
C TYR A 24 -10.41 3.02 20.98
N LYS A 25 -9.76 1.88 21.30
CA LYS A 25 -10.41 0.76 21.99
C LYS A 25 -11.00 1.20 23.33
N CYS A 26 -10.23 1.91 24.15
CA CYS A 26 -10.70 2.43 25.44
C CYS A 26 -11.89 3.41 25.32
N MET A 27 -11.89 4.25 24.27
CA MET A 27 -12.94 5.22 24.01
C MET A 27 -14.22 4.56 23.49
N ILE A 28 -14.11 3.53 22.64
CA ILE A 28 -15.27 2.74 22.18
C ILE A 28 -15.92 1.99 23.33
N GLN A 29 -15.12 1.34 24.18
CA GLN A 29 -15.65 0.53 25.28
C GLN A 29 -16.42 1.36 26.31
N ALA A 30 -15.95 2.57 26.61
CA ALA A 30 -16.65 3.49 27.51
C ALA A 30 -16.34 4.94 27.11
N ARG A 31 -17.31 5.58 26.49
CA ARG A 31 -17.14 6.91 25.89
C ARG A 31 -17.27 8.01 26.95
N THR A 32 -16.13 8.44 27.48
CA THR A 32 -16.06 9.63 28.34
C THR A 32 -15.41 10.80 27.61
N ARG A 33 -15.68 12.03 28.06
CA ARG A 33 -15.08 13.25 27.47
C ARG A 33 -13.54 13.19 27.48
N ASN A 34 -12.95 12.69 28.56
CA ASN A 34 -11.49 12.58 28.70
C ASN A 34 -10.92 11.56 27.69
N LYS A 35 -11.52 10.37 27.61
CA LYS A 35 -11.09 9.33 26.66
C LYS A 35 -11.21 9.78 25.20
N ALA A 36 -12.27 10.53 24.87
CA ALA A 36 -12.41 11.14 23.55
C ALA A 36 -11.30 12.16 23.28
N LYS A 37 -11.00 13.04 24.25
CA LYS A 37 -9.90 14.02 24.14
C LYS A 37 -8.54 13.33 23.94
N ASP A 38 -8.28 12.27 24.69
CA ASP A 38 -7.02 11.51 24.61
C ASP A 38 -6.84 10.86 23.24
N TYR A 39 -7.89 10.20 22.73
CA TYR A 39 -7.90 9.66 21.38
C TYR A 39 -7.66 10.76 20.32
N HIS A 40 -8.36 11.89 20.42
CA HIS A 40 -8.19 12.98 19.46
C HIS A 40 -6.78 13.56 19.47
N ASN A 41 -6.15 13.71 20.64
CA ASN A 41 -4.78 14.16 20.76
C ASN A 41 -3.81 13.17 20.11
N LEU A 42 -3.91 11.88 20.43
CA LEU A 42 -3.03 10.86 19.85
C LEU A 42 -3.24 10.68 18.34
N ARG A 43 -4.48 10.80 17.86
CA ARG A 43 -4.79 10.83 16.42
C ARG A 43 -4.13 12.03 15.73
N ARG A 44 -4.14 13.21 16.35
CA ARG A 44 -3.44 14.39 15.77
C ARG A 44 -1.94 14.16 15.66
N VAL A 45 -1.33 13.57 16.69
CA VAL A 45 0.12 13.24 16.69
C VAL A 45 0.44 12.21 15.61
N GLU A 46 -0.30 11.09 15.53
CA GLU A 46 -0.14 10.07 14.48
C GLU A 46 -0.26 10.69 13.09
N LYS A 47 -1.31 11.49 12.83
CA LYS A 47 -1.47 12.15 11.53
C LYS A 47 -0.36 13.15 11.19
N LYS A 48 0.19 13.85 12.18
CA LYS A 48 1.33 14.74 11.97
C LYS A 48 2.58 13.95 11.55
N ILE A 49 2.87 12.85 12.24
CA ILE A 49 3.99 11.96 11.92
C ILE A 49 3.81 11.39 10.51
N PHE A 50 2.63 10.84 10.22
CA PHE A 50 2.36 10.21 8.93
C PHE A 50 2.42 11.21 7.78
N ARG A 51 1.91 12.44 7.96
CA ARG A 51 2.01 13.49 6.93
C ARG A 51 3.46 13.82 6.64
N ARG A 52 4.29 13.99 7.68
CA ARG A 52 5.73 14.26 7.51
C ARG A 52 6.41 13.12 6.75
N LYS A 53 6.14 11.87 7.10
CA LYS A 53 6.75 10.67 6.50
C LYS A 53 6.25 10.40 5.08
N LYS A 54 4.97 10.66 4.81
CA LYS A 54 4.36 10.52 3.48
C LYS A 54 4.96 11.49 2.46
N VAL A 55 5.34 12.71 2.87
CA VAL A 55 6.06 13.65 2.00
C VAL A 55 7.40 13.08 1.53
N PHE A 56 8.13 12.33 2.38
CA PHE A 56 9.33 11.61 1.94
C PHE A 56 8.99 10.51 0.91
N GLY A 57 7.79 9.91 1.00
CA GLY A 57 7.28 8.99 -0.01
C GLY A 57 6.98 9.66 -1.35
N GLU A 58 6.49 10.90 -1.37
CA GLU A 58 6.27 11.68 -2.61
C GLU A 58 7.58 11.98 -3.34
N ASP A 59 8.65 12.25 -2.61
CA ASP A 59 9.97 12.47 -3.22
C ASP A 59 10.51 11.22 -3.93
N LEU A 60 10.19 10.01 -3.44
CA LEU A 60 10.51 8.76 -4.17
C LEU A 60 9.84 8.69 -5.55
N PHE A 61 8.62 9.22 -5.69
CA PHE A 61 7.91 9.28 -6.98
C PHE A 61 8.49 10.36 -7.89
N LYS A 62 8.85 11.53 -7.36
CA LYS A 62 9.54 12.57 -8.13
C LYS A 62 10.88 12.08 -8.67
N ASP A 63 11.63 11.34 -7.87
CA ASP A 63 12.88 10.72 -8.34
C ASP A 63 12.63 9.70 -9.46
N ALA A 64 11.56 8.89 -9.35
CA ALA A 64 11.21 7.94 -10.39
C ALA A 64 10.79 8.66 -11.69
N GLU A 65 10.04 9.75 -11.58
CA GLU A 65 9.71 10.61 -12.72
C GLU A 65 10.95 11.24 -13.35
N HIS A 66 11.92 11.67 -12.54
CA HIS A 66 13.21 12.12 -13.04
C HIS A 66 13.96 11.02 -13.79
N LEU A 67 14.06 9.81 -13.24
CA LEU A 67 14.69 8.65 -13.90
C LEU A 67 14.05 8.32 -15.26
N LYS A 68 12.72 8.46 -15.36
CA LYS A 68 11.99 8.35 -16.62
C LYS A 68 12.41 9.46 -17.59
N SER A 69 12.51 10.71 -17.13
CA SER A 69 12.86 11.87 -17.96
C SER A 69 14.28 11.78 -18.56
N VAL A 70 15.23 11.16 -17.84
CA VAL A 70 16.61 10.95 -18.31
C VAL A 70 16.80 9.61 -19.04
N ASN A 71 15.70 8.90 -19.33
CA ASN A 71 15.68 7.61 -20.04
C ASN A 71 16.48 6.47 -19.36
N GLU A 72 16.64 6.54 -18.05
CA GLU A 72 17.30 5.51 -17.22
C GLU A 72 16.32 4.37 -16.89
N CYS A 73 15.84 3.69 -17.94
CA CYS A 73 14.79 2.68 -17.88
C CYS A 73 15.05 1.58 -16.84
N ARG A 74 16.30 1.09 -16.75
CA ARG A 74 16.66 0.02 -15.81
C ARG A 74 16.53 0.48 -14.36
N ALA A 75 17.05 1.66 -14.03
CA ALA A 75 16.97 2.22 -12.68
C ALA A 75 15.53 2.55 -12.30
N PHE A 76 14.75 3.07 -13.25
CA PHE A 76 13.32 3.34 -13.11
C PHE A 76 12.53 2.09 -12.70
N TYR A 77 12.60 1.01 -13.49
CA TYR A 77 11.87 -0.23 -13.20
C TYR A 77 12.37 -0.90 -11.91
N GLN A 78 13.67 -0.84 -11.61
CA GLN A 78 14.17 -1.33 -10.32
C GLN A 78 13.58 -0.57 -9.13
N LYS A 79 13.41 0.75 -9.23
CA LYS A 79 12.84 1.59 -8.17
C LYS A 79 11.34 1.34 -8.01
N ILE A 80 10.59 1.21 -9.12
CA ILE A 80 9.16 0.88 -9.09
C ILE A 80 8.90 -0.53 -8.56
N ASN A 81 9.60 -1.54 -9.08
CA ASN A 81 9.35 -2.93 -8.71
C ASN A 81 9.63 -3.20 -7.23
N ARG A 82 10.56 -2.46 -6.60
CA ARG A 82 10.80 -2.55 -5.15
C ARG A 82 9.61 -2.06 -4.32
N ASN A 83 8.87 -1.06 -4.80
CA ASN A 83 7.71 -0.50 -4.09
C ASN A 83 6.44 -1.38 -4.26
N TRP A 84 6.40 -2.25 -5.26
CA TRP A 84 5.23 -3.10 -5.57
C TRP A 84 5.29 -4.49 -4.92
N LEU A 85 6.39 -4.84 -4.25
CA LEU A 85 6.62 -6.19 -3.69
C LEU A 85 5.51 -6.67 -2.74
N ASP A 86 4.79 -5.76 -2.09
CA ASP A 86 3.70 -6.11 -1.16
C ASP A 86 2.34 -6.31 -1.84
N PHE A 87 2.17 -5.85 -3.08
CA PHE A 87 0.97 -6.16 -3.86
C PHE A 87 1.19 -7.50 -4.57
N LYS A 88 0.78 -8.60 -3.90
CA LYS A 88 0.69 -9.90 -4.56
C LYS A 88 -0.29 -9.78 -5.72
N GLN A 89 0.21 -9.82 -6.95
CA GLN A 89 -0.62 -10.01 -8.12
C GLN A 89 -1.34 -11.34 -7.93
N THR A 90 -2.63 -11.25 -7.63
CA THR A 90 -3.50 -12.42 -7.57
C THR A 90 -3.89 -12.70 -9.00
N ASN A 91 -3.37 -13.79 -9.55
CA ASN A 91 -3.72 -14.27 -10.89
C ASN A 91 -5.11 -14.91 -10.84
N PHE A 92 -6.14 -14.21 -10.37
CA PHE A 92 -7.50 -14.73 -10.36
C PHE A 92 -8.33 -13.97 -11.41
N CYS A 93 -9.09 -14.72 -12.21
CA CYS A 93 -9.96 -14.15 -13.24
C CYS A 93 -11.36 -14.75 -13.11
N LYS A 94 -12.40 -14.02 -13.51
CA LYS A 94 -13.76 -14.57 -13.59
C LYS A 94 -14.00 -15.21 -14.95
N ASN A 95 -14.57 -16.41 -14.96
CA ASN A 95 -15.09 -17.01 -16.18
C ASN A 95 -16.42 -16.35 -16.61
N VAL A 96 -16.97 -16.77 -17.75
CA VAL A 96 -18.25 -16.28 -18.29
C VAL A 96 -19.42 -16.52 -17.32
N HIS A 97 -19.34 -17.58 -16.51
CA HIS A 97 -20.33 -17.94 -15.50
C HIS A 97 -20.09 -17.27 -14.13
N SER A 98 -19.18 -16.29 -14.07
CA SER A 98 -18.79 -15.55 -12.85
C SER A 98 -18.10 -16.38 -11.76
N GLU A 99 -17.60 -17.57 -12.07
CA GLU A 99 -16.78 -18.38 -11.16
C GLU A 99 -15.32 -17.90 -11.19
N ILE A 100 -14.63 -18.05 -10.07
CA ILE A 100 -13.24 -17.61 -9.91
C ILE A 100 -12.31 -18.71 -10.43
N LEU A 101 -11.62 -18.41 -11.54
CA LEU A 101 -10.54 -19.22 -12.08
C LEU A 101 -9.27 -18.98 -11.26
N THR A 102 -8.67 -20.08 -10.82
CA THR A 102 -7.42 -20.09 -10.05
C THR A 102 -6.29 -20.81 -10.77
N ASP A 103 -6.61 -21.66 -11.75
CA ASP A 103 -5.64 -22.37 -12.56
C ASP A 103 -5.09 -21.51 -13.71
N VAL A 104 -3.79 -21.61 -13.95
CA VAL A 104 -3.05 -20.79 -14.91
C VAL A 104 -3.48 -21.09 -16.35
N GLN A 105 -3.76 -22.36 -16.68
CA GLN A 105 -4.18 -22.72 -18.04
C GLN A 105 -5.58 -22.20 -18.35
N ASP A 106 -6.50 -22.30 -17.39
CA ASP A 106 -7.85 -21.77 -17.54
C ASP A 106 -7.87 -20.25 -17.69
N ILE A 107 -6.99 -19.54 -16.97
CA ILE A 107 -6.82 -18.09 -17.10
C ILE A 107 -6.30 -17.73 -18.49
N LEU A 108 -5.26 -18.41 -18.98
CA LEU A 108 -4.72 -18.18 -20.32
C LEU A 108 -5.75 -18.44 -21.42
N LYS A 109 -6.53 -19.52 -21.28
CA LYS A 109 -7.64 -19.82 -22.18
C LYS A 109 -8.71 -18.71 -22.16
N ARG A 110 -9.08 -18.21 -20.98
CA ARG A 110 -10.03 -17.11 -20.84
C ARG A 110 -9.52 -15.81 -21.49
N TRP A 111 -8.23 -15.51 -21.34
CA TRP A 111 -7.60 -14.37 -22.00
C TRP A 111 -7.62 -14.51 -23.52
N HIS A 112 -7.33 -15.71 -24.04
CA HIS A 112 -7.42 -16.01 -25.46
C HIS A 112 -8.86 -15.82 -25.97
N GLU A 113 -9.87 -16.35 -25.28
CA GLU A 113 -11.28 -16.16 -25.63
C GLU A 113 -11.69 -14.68 -25.66
N TYR A 114 -11.24 -13.88 -24.69
CA TYR A 114 -11.59 -12.46 -24.61
C TYR A 114 -10.96 -11.62 -25.74
N PHE A 115 -9.70 -11.90 -26.11
CA PHE A 115 -8.98 -11.10 -27.10
C PHE A 115 -9.09 -11.60 -28.54
N VAL A 116 -9.47 -12.87 -28.74
CA VAL A 116 -9.60 -13.48 -30.08
C VAL A 116 -11.05 -13.49 -30.58
N GLN A 117 -12.05 -13.30 -29.71
CA GLN A 117 -13.43 -13.13 -30.19
C GLN A 117 -13.55 -11.83 -31.01
N PRO A 118 -13.97 -11.90 -32.29
CA PRO A 118 -14.41 -10.72 -33.01
C PRO A 118 -15.71 -10.21 -32.38
N VAL A 119 -15.80 -8.88 -32.23
CA VAL A 119 -17.04 -8.16 -31.87
C VAL A 119 -18.15 -8.47 -32.88
#